data_AF-A0A1Y1LNY6-F1
#
_entry.id   AF-A0A1Y1LNY6-F1
#
_cell.length_a   1.000
_cell.length_b   1.000
_cell.length_c   1.000
_cell.angle_alpha   90.00
_cell.angle_beta   90.00
_cell.angle_gamma   90.00
#
_symmetry.space_group_name_H-M   'P 1'
#
loop_
_entity.id
_entity.type
_entity.pdbx_description
1 polymer ?
#
loop_
_entity_poly.entity_id
_entity_poly.type
_entity_poly.pdbx_seq_one_letter_code
_entity_poly.pdbx_strand_id
1 'polypeptide(L)'
;MDGDEADGYDEVIYPVDFRQTGHITDDEMHRIMVRPLQAGVRLTAIFDSCHSGTALDLPYIYSTQGILKEPNLAKEAGQGLLGVISSYSQGDLGGVASNIMSFFKKATSGEDAYARTLATKTSPADVIMLSGSKDDQTSADATIASQATGAMSWAFMTALKKNPQQSYVQLLNSIRDELATKYTQKPQLSCSHPLNTNLLFVM
;
A
#
# COMPACT_ATOMS: atom_id res chain seq x y z
N MET A 1 15.73 4.70 -1.50
CA MET A 1 15.49 5.96 -0.78
C MET A 1 15.69 7.16 -1.69
N ASP A 2 14.95 7.12 -2.78
CA ASP A 2 14.63 8.20 -3.73
C ASP A 2 13.42 9.04 -3.29
N GLY A 3 12.71 8.60 -2.24
CA GLY A 3 11.74 9.40 -1.50
C GLY A 3 10.39 9.52 -2.20
N ASP A 4 9.97 8.46 -2.89
CA ASP A 4 8.66 8.35 -3.53
C ASP A 4 7.55 7.91 -2.56
N GLU A 5 7.90 7.38 -1.38
CA GLU A 5 6.94 7.01 -0.33
C GLU A 5 6.64 8.11 0.70
N ALA A 6 5.39 8.16 1.18
CA ALA A 6 4.86 9.22 2.05
C ALA A 6 5.38 9.17 3.51
N ASP A 7 5.80 7.99 3.98
CA ASP A 7 6.39 7.78 5.30
C ASP A 7 7.94 7.72 5.28
N GLY A 8 8.53 7.59 4.09
CA GLY A 8 9.96 7.66 3.84
C GLY A 8 10.73 6.36 4.10
N TYR A 9 10.06 5.20 4.12
CA TYR A 9 10.70 3.90 4.35
C TYR A 9 10.34 2.85 3.29
N ASP A 10 11.22 2.68 2.30
CA ASP A 10 11.09 1.65 1.25
C ASP A 10 10.65 0.28 1.82
N GLU A 11 9.73 -0.36 1.13
CA GLU A 11 9.15 -1.63 1.54
C GLU A 11 10.00 -2.77 1.02
N VAL A 12 10.29 -3.73 1.90
CA VAL A 12 11.32 -4.73 1.63
C VAL A 12 10.84 -6.14 1.90
N ILE A 13 11.33 -7.08 1.08
CA ILE A 13 11.26 -8.51 1.38
C ILE A 13 12.64 -9.00 1.84
N TYR A 14 12.63 -9.94 2.78
CA TYR A 14 13.84 -10.51 3.38
C TYR A 14 14.07 -11.94 2.87
N PRO A 15 15.07 -12.15 1.99
CA PRO A 15 15.54 -13.49 1.66
C PRO A 15 16.00 -14.26 2.91
N VAL A 16 16.05 -15.58 2.83
CA VAL A 16 16.48 -16.43 3.97
C VAL A 16 17.89 -16.10 4.46
N ASP A 17 18.74 -15.60 3.56
CA ASP A 17 20.14 -15.22 3.76
C ASP A 17 20.35 -13.71 3.88
N PHE A 18 19.31 -12.91 4.14
CA PHE A 18 19.37 -11.44 4.14
C PHE A 18 20.46 -10.82 5.01
N ARG A 19 20.88 -11.53 6.07
CA ARG A 19 21.98 -11.07 6.95
C ARG A 19 23.33 -11.01 6.24
N GLN A 20 23.47 -11.72 5.12
CA GLN A 20 24.69 -11.80 4.32
C GLN A 20 24.54 -11.01 3.01
N THR A 21 23.37 -11.08 2.38
CA THR A 21 23.13 -10.56 1.02
C THR A 21 22.27 -9.30 0.98
N GLY A 22 21.68 -8.90 2.10
CA GLY A 22 20.76 -7.77 2.18
C GLY A 22 19.31 -8.15 1.90
N HIS A 23 18.44 -7.13 1.85
CA HIS A 23 17.03 -7.28 1.51
C HIS A 23 16.78 -6.90 0.04
N ILE A 24 15.58 -7.17 -0.47
CA ILE A 24 15.14 -6.74 -1.80
C ILE A 24 14.07 -5.67 -1.61
N THR A 25 14.30 -4.49 -2.20
CA THR A 25 13.35 -3.36 -2.15
C THR A 25 12.23 -3.52 -3.17
N ASP A 26 11.10 -2.87 -2.91
CA ASP A 26 10.03 -2.54 -3.86
C ASP A 26 10.53 -2.06 -5.22
N ASP A 27 11.46 -1.10 -5.25
CA ASP A 27 12.07 -0.56 -6.46
C ASP A 27 12.74 -1.65 -7.30
N GLU A 28 13.49 -2.53 -6.64
CA GLU A 28 14.20 -3.63 -7.28
C GLU A 28 13.20 -4.69 -7.79
N MET A 29 12.17 -4.97 -7.00
CA MET A 29 11.06 -5.84 -7.40
C MET A 29 10.31 -5.27 -8.61
N HIS A 30 9.96 -3.98 -8.61
CA HIS A 30 9.32 -3.29 -9.72
C HIS A 30 10.20 -3.31 -10.97
N ARG A 31 11.49 -3.00 -10.83
CA ARG A 31 12.47 -3.00 -11.92
C ARG A 31 12.59 -4.37 -12.59
N ILE A 32 12.56 -5.46 -11.82
CA ILE A 32 12.74 -6.82 -12.31
C ILE A 32 11.42 -7.41 -12.84
N MET A 33 10.32 -7.22 -12.11
CA MET A 33 9.06 -7.94 -12.36
C MET A 33 8.01 -7.14 -13.12
N VAL A 34 8.04 -5.81 -13.07
CA VAL A 34 7.00 -4.95 -13.68
C VAL A 34 7.54 -4.26 -14.93
N ARG A 35 8.65 -3.53 -14.79
CA ARG A 35 9.21 -2.68 -15.86
C ARG A 35 9.50 -3.41 -17.18
N PRO A 36 9.95 -4.68 -17.20
CA PRO A 36 10.25 -5.38 -18.45
C PRO A 36 9.01 -5.97 -19.16
N LEU A 37 7.84 -5.97 -18.51
CA LEU A 37 6.65 -6.61 -19.07
C LEU A 37 6.12 -5.82 -20.27
N GLN A 38 5.79 -6.55 -21.34
CA GLN A 38 5.20 -5.96 -22.55
C GLN A 38 3.72 -5.65 -22.35
N ALA A 39 3.18 -4.77 -23.20
CA ALA A 39 1.78 -4.40 -23.18
C ALA A 39 0.86 -5.65 -23.24
N GLY A 40 -0.13 -5.69 -22.36
CA GLY A 40 -1.10 -6.79 -22.26
C GLY A 40 -0.60 -8.07 -21.58
N VAL A 41 0.66 -8.15 -21.14
CA VAL A 41 1.12 -9.26 -20.29
C VAL A 41 0.51 -9.13 -18.90
N ARG A 42 -0.10 -10.21 -18.39
CA ARG A 42 -0.68 -10.27 -17.05
C ARG A 42 0.34 -10.72 -16.01
N LEU A 43 0.48 -9.96 -14.93
CA LEU A 43 1.10 -10.39 -13.67
C LEU A 43 0.09 -10.23 -12.53
N THR A 44 -0.22 -11.32 -11.83
CA THR A 44 -1.03 -11.31 -10.61
C THR A 44 -0.12 -11.65 -9.43
N ALA A 45 0.11 -10.68 -8.55
CA ALA A 45 0.92 -10.85 -7.34
C ALA A 45 0.05 -10.90 -6.08
N ILE A 46 0.42 -11.76 -5.12
CA ILE A 46 -0.21 -11.83 -3.80
C ILE A 46 0.89 -11.74 -2.75
N PHE A 47 0.82 -10.74 -1.87
CA PHE A 47 1.76 -10.55 -0.77
C PHE A 47 1.08 -10.81 0.58
N ASP A 48 1.64 -11.76 1.32
CA ASP A 48 1.22 -12.11 2.70
C ASP A 48 2.03 -11.36 3.78
N SER A 49 2.76 -10.31 3.40
CA SER A 49 3.56 -9.47 4.29
C SER A 49 2.78 -8.22 4.75
N CYS A 50 2.92 -7.87 6.03
CA CYS A 50 2.38 -6.63 6.60
C CYS A 50 3.18 -5.44 6.05
N HIS A 51 2.52 -4.33 5.72
CA HIS A 51 3.13 -3.12 5.14
C HIS A 51 3.63 -3.29 3.69
N SER A 52 3.07 -4.24 2.93
CA SER A 52 3.37 -4.42 1.50
C SER A 52 2.26 -3.85 0.61
N GLY A 53 1.68 -2.72 1.00
CA GLY A 53 0.67 -2.02 0.21
C GLY A 53 1.22 -1.56 -1.14
N THR A 54 2.53 -1.34 -1.17
CA THR A 54 3.31 -0.68 -2.21
C THR A 54 4.53 -1.50 -2.65
N ALA A 55 4.64 -2.77 -2.25
CA ALA A 55 5.78 -3.65 -2.56
C ALA A 55 6.14 -3.87 -4.06
N LEU A 56 5.33 -3.38 -5.00
CA LEU A 56 5.64 -3.36 -6.44
C LEU A 56 5.50 -1.95 -7.04
N ASP A 57 5.47 -0.90 -6.22
CA ASP A 57 5.27 0.51 -6.59
C ASP A 57 4.13 0.74 -7.57
N LEU A 58 3.01 0.06 -7.35
CA LEU A 58 1.88 0.14 -8.27
C LEU A 58 1.06 1.41 -8.00
N PRO A 59 0.91 2.31 -8.98
CA PRO A 59 0.38 3.66 -8.78
C PRO A 59 -1.12 3.73 -8.45
N TYR A 60 -1.91 2.71 -8.81
CA TYR A 60 -3.38 2.76 -8.69
C TYR A 60 -3.85 1.84 -7.58
N ILE A 61 -4.26 2.42 -6.45
CA ILE A 61 -4.67 1.66 -5.27
C ILE A 61 -6.19 1.74 -5.10
N TYR A 62 -6.84 0.60 -4.98
CA TYR A 62 -8.29 0.47 -4.78
C TYR A 62 -8.63 -0.02 -3.39
N SER A 63 -9.65 0.62 -2.81
CA SER A 63 -10.32 0.17 -1.58
C SER A 63 -11.32 -0.96 -1.86
N THR A 64 -11.80 -1.61 -0.80
CA THR A 64 -12.84 -2.67 -0.88
C THR A 64 -14.14 -2.22 -1.54
N GLN A 65 -14.39 -0.91 -1.62
CA GLN A 65 -15.54 -0.31 -2.28
C GLN A 65 -15.35 -0.19 -3.81
N GLY A 66 -14.20 -0.62 -4.35
CA GLY A 66 -13.82 -0.43 -5.75
C GLY A 66 -13.46 1.02 -6.09
N ILE A 67 -13.32 1.87 -5.07
CA ILE A 67 -12.97 3.28 -5.23
C ILE A 67 -11.45 3.40 -5.23
N LEU A 68 -10.91 4.05 -6.27
CA LEU A 68 -9.51 4.45 -6.36
C LEU A 68 -9.21 5.40 -5.19
N LYS A 69 -8.22 5.04 -4.37
CA LYS A 69 -7.73 5.88 -3.28
C LYS A 69 -6.89 6.99 -3.91
N GLU A 70 -7.45 8.19 -3.94
CA GLU A 70 -6.64 9.39 -4.16
C GLU A 70 -5.82 9.68 -2.90
N PRO A 71 -4.58 10.19 -3.03
CA PRO A 71 -3.79 10.62 -1.89
C PRO A 71 -4.57 11.66 -1.10
N ASN A 72 -4.93 11.35 0.13
CA ASN A 72 -5.59 12.30 1.01
C ASN A 72 -4.55 13.15 1.73
N LEU A 73 -3.91 14.08 0.99
CA LEU A 73 -2.97 15.05 1.55
C LEU A 73 -3.55 15.78 2.78
N ALA A 74 -4.85 16.09 2.74
CA ALA A 74 -5.55 16.76 3.84
C ALA A 74 -5.60 15.94 5.14
N LYS A 75 -5.63 14.60 5.06
CA LYS A 75 -5.67 13.72 6.24
C LYS A 75 -4.30 13.62 6.92
N GLU A 76 -3.23 13.57 6.11
CA GLU A 76 -1.85 13.61 6.62
C GLU A 76 -1.49 14.98 7.21
N ALA A 77 -1.91 16.06 6.57
CA ALA A 77 -1.79 17.41 7.12
C ALA A 77 -2.54 17.55 8.45
N GLY A 78 -3.71 16.93 8.59
CA GLY A 78 -4.51 16.93 9.82
C GLY A 78 -3.87 16.19 11.00
N GLN A 79 -3.29 15.01 10.78
CA GLN A 79 -2.51 14.29 11.80
C GLN A 79 -1.26 15.09 12.21
N GLY A 80 -0.62 15.72 11.22
CA GLY A 80 0.51 16.61 11.43
C GLY A 80 0.19 17.84 12.29
N LEU A 81 -0.92 18.50 12.00
CA LEU A 81 -1.35 19.72 12.68
C LEU A 81 -1.69 19.49 14.16
N LEU A 82 -2.20 18.30 14.54
CA LEU A 82 -2.46 17.96 15.95
C LEU A 82 -1.16 17.97 16.79
N GLY A 83 -0.04 17.54 16.21
CA GLY A 83 1.28 17.65 16.83
C GLY A 83 1.75 19.10 16.98
N VAL A 84 1.45 19.96 16.00
CA VAL A 84 1.75 21.41 16.03
C VAL A 84 0.96 22.11 17.14
N ILE A 85 -0.33 21.82 17.28
CA ILE A 85 -1.19 22.44 18.30
C ILE A 85 -0.72 22.07 19.72
N SER A 86 -0.28 20.81 19.93
CA SER A 86 0.27 20.37 21.21
C SER A 86 1.54 21.16 21.62
N SER A 87 2.42 21.46 20.65
CA SER A 87 3.67 22.19 20.90
C SER A 87 3.49 23.67 21.28
N TYR A 88 2.33 24.27 20.95
CA TYR A 88 2.02 25.66 21.34
C TYR A 88 1.87 25.82 22.86
N SER A 89 1.57 24.73 23.58
CA SER A 89 1.45 24.75 25.04
C SER A 89 2.77 24.89 25.81
N GLN A 90 3.93 24.76 25.14
CA GLN A 90 5.25 24.81 25.77
C GLN A 90 6.09 26.07 25.50
N GLY A 91 5.57 27.09 24.80
CA GLY A 91 6.20 28.42 24.74
C GLY A 91 7.50 28.50 23.94
N ASP A 92 7.80 27.52 23.08
CA ASP A 92 8.99 27.55 22.21
C ASP A 92 8.64 28.04 20.79
N LEU A 93 8.78 29.35 20.57
CA LEU A 93 8.44 30.01 19.30
C LEU A 93 9.41 29.67 18.15
N GLY A 94 10.62 29.19 18.44
CA GLY A 94 11.62 28.85 17.43
C GLY A 94 11.34 27.54 16.70
N GLY A 95 10.79 26.55 17.41
CA GLY A 95 10.40 25.25 16.84
C GLY A 95 9.12 25.30 15.99
N VAL A 96 8.22 26.25 16.25
CA VAL A 96 6.92 26.34 15.54
C VAL A 96 7.10 26.78 14.08
N ALA A 97 8.01 27.72 13.80
CA ALA A 97 8.23 28.23 12.45
C ALA A 97 8.87 27.18 11.52
N SER A 98 9.88 26.45 12.01
CA SER A 98 10.52 25.38 11.24
C SER A 98 9.58 24.20 10.98
N ASN A 99 8.71 23.87 11.95
CA ASN A 99 7.70 22.83 11.81
C ASN A 99 6.59 23.23 10.82
N ILE A 100 6.13 24.47 10.81
CA ILE A 100 5.15 24.93 9.80
C ILE A 100 5.76 24.88 8.39
N MET A 101 7.02 25.30 8.24
CA MET A 101 7.73 25.22 6.95
C MET A 101 7.90 23.77 6.49
N SER A 102 8.19 22.84 7.41
CA SER A 102 8.30 21.41 7.08
C SER A 102 6.95 20.81 6.72
N PHE A 103 5.85 21.22 7.36
CA PHE A 103 4.48 20.84 6.97
C PHE A 103 4.11 21.34 5.58
N PHE A 104 4.38 22.61 5.29
CA PHE A 104 4.08 23.18 3.97
C PHE A 104 4.91 22.50 2.87
N LYS A 105 6.20 22.27 3.13
CA LYS A 105 7.08 21.53 2.23
C LYS A 105 6.60 20.08 2.03
N LYS A 106 6.14 19.40 3.09
CA LYS A 106 5.62 18.03 3.01
C LYS A 106 4.33 17.96 2.19
N ALA A 107 3.44 18.95 2.33
CA ALA A 107 2.23 19.04 1.53
C ALA A 107 2.55 19.24 0.04
N THR A 108 3.41 20.20 -0.31
CA THR A 108 3.78 20.41 -1.72
C THR A 108 4.57 19.24 -2.30
N SER A 109 5.49 18.64 -1.51
CA SER A 109 6.27 17.50 -1.97
C SER A 109 5.43 16.24 -2.14
N GLY A 110 4.35 16.06 -1.38
CA GLY A 110 3.45 14.91 -1.50
C GLY A 110 2.63 14.91 -2.78
N GLU A 111 2.12 16.08 -3.19
CA GLU A 111 1.44 16.24 -4.50
C GLU A 111 2.40 15.98 -5.67
N ASP A 112 3.62 16.54 -5.58
CA ASP A 112 4.67 16.30 -6.59
C ASP A 112 5.13 14.83 -6.61
N ALA A 113 5.24 14.18 -5.45
CA ALA A 113 5.63 12.78 -5.35
C ALA A 113 4.59 11.87 -6.01
N TYR A 114 3.31 12.02 -5.68
CA TYR A 114 2.25 11.23 -6.30
C TYR A 114 2.18 11.42 -7.83
N ALA A 115 2.26 12.67 -8.31
CA ALA A 115 2.28 12.94 -9.73
C ALA A 115 3.50 12.30 -10.43
N ARG A 116 4.66 12.29 -9.76
CA ARG A 116 5.85 11.58 -10.27
C ARG A 116 5.64 10.07 -10.30
N THR A 117 5.10 9.46 -9.25
CA THR A 117 4.80 8.01 -9.20
C THR A 117 3.83 7.60 -10.32
N LEU A 118 2.77 8.38 -10.55
CA LEU A 118 1.87 8.16 -11.69
C LEU A 118 2.62 8.20 -13.03
N ALA A 119 3.51 9.18 -13.20
CA ALA A 119 4.24 9.37 -14.45
C ALA A 119 5.34 8.31 -14.70
N THR A 120 5.96 7.77 -13.65
CA THR A 120 7.13 6.87 -13.77
C THR A 120 6.80 5.40 -13.58
N LYS A 121 5.78 5.07 -12.77
CA LYS A 121 5.45 3.67 -12.41
C LYS A 121 4.19 3.13 -13.11
N THR A 122 3.48 3.96 -13.90
CA THR A 122 2.41 3.46 -14.78
C THR A 122 3.01 2.56 -15.87
N SER A 123 2.39 1.40 -16.12
CA SER A 123 2.87 0.42 -17.12
C SER A 123 1.75 -0.01 -18.07
N PRO A 124 2.05 -0.25 -19.38
CA PRO A 124 1.09 -0.81 -20.32
C PRO A 124 0.84 -2.32 -20.13
N ALA A 125 1.64 -2.99 -19.29
CA ALA A 125 1.38 -4.35 -18.85
C ALA A 125 0.24 -4.36 -17.82
N ASP A 126 -0.48 -5.49 -17.74
CA ASP A 126 -1.60 -5.69 -16.82
C ASP A 126 -1.09 -6.30 -15.52
N VAL A 127 -0.67 -5.45 -14.59
CA VAL A 127 -0.12 -5.89 -13.30
C VAL A 127 -1.11 -5.55 -12.20
N ILE A 128 -1.47 -6.57 -11.42
CA ILE A 128 -2.28 -6.43 -10.22
C ILE A 128 -1.57 -7.04 -9.03
N MET A 129 -1.73 -6.41 -7.87
CA MET A 129 -1.20 -6.89 -6.60
C MET A 129 -2.29 -6.87 -5.55
N LEU A 130 -2.44 -7.99 -4.83
CA LEU A 130 -3.28 -8.09 -3.65
C LEU A 130 -2.39 -8.19 -2.41
N SER A 131 -2.61 -7.32 -1.42
CA SER A 131 -1.88 -7.34 -0.15
C SER A 131 -2.78 -7.00 1.03
N GLY A 132 -2.29 -7.31 2.24
CA GLY A 132 -2.98 -7.02 3.50
C GLY A 132 -2.40 -5.79 4.19
N SER A 133 -3.22 -4.75 4.35
CA SER A 133 -2.89 -3.58 5.19
C SER A 133 -3.44 -3.74 6.62
N LYS A 134 -2.71 -3.26 7.63
CA LYS A 134 -3.30 -3.03 8.96
C LYS A 134 -3.96 -1.65 8.96
N ASP A 135 -5.13 -1.51 9.59
CA ASP A 135 -5.68 -0.19 9.89
C ASP A 135 -4.79 0.54 10.92
N ASP A 136 -4.55 1.83 10.72
CA ASP A 136 -3.74 2.74 11.53
C ASP A 136 -4.28 3.05 12.95
N GLN A 137 -4.74 2.05 13.70
CA GLN A 137 -4.98 2.24 15.12
C GLN A 137 -4.29 1.16 15.96
N THR A 138 -3.34 1.64 16.76
CA THR A 138 -2.66 0.98 17.89
C THR A 138 -1.32 0.31 17.56
N SER A 139 -0.30 1.16 17.34
CA SER A 139 1.12 0.81 17.43
C SER A 139 1.60 0.53 18.86
N ALA A 140 0.72 0.56 19.87
CA ALA A 140 1.10 0.40 21.28
C ALA A 140 0.98 -1.05 21.80
N ASP A 141 0.17 -1.93 21.20
CA ASP A 141 -0.17 -3.24 21.79
C ASP A 141 -0.03 -4.44 20.83
N ALA A 142 0.70 -4.29 19.71
CA ALA A 142 0.88 -5.37 18.72
C ALA A 142 1.89 -6.46 19.15
N THR A 143 1.83 -6.86 20.42
CA THR A 143 2.40 -8.12 20.94
C THR A 143 1.29 -9.05 21.40
N ILE A 144 0.30 -9.31 20.52
CA ILE A 144 -0.64 -10.41 20.74
C ILE A 144 -0.79 -11.19 19.42
N ALA A 145 -0.16 -12.37 19.42
CA ALA A 145 -0.30 -13.47 18.47
C ALA A 145 0.21 -13.23 17.02
N SER A 146 1.53 -13.11 16.84
CA SER A 146 2.29 -13.13 15.57
C SER A 146 2.06 -14.38 14.68
N GLN A 147 0.83 -14.66 14.26
CA GLN A 147 0.50 -15.69 13.27
C GLN A 147 0.02 -15.04 11.97
N ALA A 148 0.98 -14.49 11.22
CA ALA A 148 0.82 -14.05 9.84
C ALA A 148 1.16 -15.19 8.86
N THR A 149 0.69 -16.42 9.12
CA THR A 149 0.84 -17.50 8.14
C THR A 149 -0.24 -17.37 7.07
N GLY A 150 0.08 -16.67 5.98
CA GLY A 150 -0.65 -16.77 4.72
C GLY A 150 -2.09 -16.24 4.76
N ALA A 151 -2.39 -15.17 5.50
CA ALA A 151 -3.77 -14.70 5.67
C ALA A 151 -4.41 -14.25 4.34
N MET A 152 -3.68 -13.49 3.52
CA MET A 152 -4.15 -13.01 2.23
C MET A 152 -4.29 -14.17 1.23
N SER A 153 -3.28 -15.03 1.12
CA SER A 153 -3.36 -16.20 0.24
C SER A 153 -4.47 -17.16 0.66
N TRP A 154 -4.64 -17.41 1.96
CA TRP A 154 -5.74 -18.23 2.50
C TRP A 154 -7.10 -17.63 2.16
N ALA A 155 -7.31 -16.33 2.40
CA ALA A 155 -8.57 -15.64 2.12
C ALA A 155 -8.87 -15.61 0.62
N PHE A 156 -7.88 -15.30 -0.21
CA PHE A 156 -7.97 -15.33 -1.68
C PHE A 156 -8.40 -16.70 -2.20
N MET A 157 -7.71 -17.77 -1.79
CA MET A 157 -8.07 -19.13 -2.19
C MET A 157 -9.46 -19.53 -1.70
N THR A 158 -9.82 -19.14 -0.48
CA THR A 158 -11.13 -19.48 0.10
C THR A 158 -12.26 -18.77 -0.65
N ALA A 159 -12.10 -17.47 -0.94
CA ALA A 159 -13.05 -16.69 -1.71
C ALA A 159 -13.29 -17.27 -3.11
N LEU A 160 -12.22 -17.60 -3.85
CA LEU A 160 -12.34 -18.18 -5.19
C LEU A 160 -12.92 -19.60 -5.19
N LYS A 161 -12.65 -20.41 -4.15
CA LYS A 161 -13.26 -21.73 -4.00
C LYS A 161 -14.77 -21.66 -3.77
N LYS A 162 -15.23 -20.65 -3.01
CA LYS A 162 -16.66 -20.43 -2.72
C LYS A 162 -17.40 -19.85 -3.94
N ASN A 163 -16.77 -18.90 -4.63
CA ASN A 163 -17.31 -18.32 -5.85
C ASN A 163 -16.18 -18.06 -6.86
N PRO A 164 -16.04 -18.87 -7.91
CA PRO A 164 -14.97 -18.70 -8.89
C PRO A 164 -15.23 -17.56 -9.88
N GLN A 165 -16.46 -17.07 -9.99
CA GLN A 165 -16.84 -16.00 -10.94
C GLN A 165 -17.18 -14.72 -10.18
N GLN A 166 -16.18 -13.86 -10.03
CA GLN A 166 -16.28 -12.61 -9.29
C GLN A 166 -15.65 -11.47 -10.08
N SER A 167 -16.27 -10.29 -10.04
CA SER A 167 -15.56 -9.06 -10.41
C SER A 167 -14.44 -8.73 -9.41
N TYR A 168 -13.51 -7.86 -9.77
CA TYR A 168 -12.45 -7.44 -8.85
C TYR A 168 -13.00 -6.88 -7.54
N VAL A 169 -14.05 -6.05 -7.59
CA VAL A 169 -14.67 -5.50 -6.38
C VAL A 169 -15.38 -6.57 -5.55
N GLN A 170 -16.04 -7.54 -6.19
CA GLN A 170 -16.65 -8.67 -5.48
C GLN A 170 -15.59 -9.54 -4.82
N LEU A 171 -14.51 -9.87 -5.53
CA LEU A 171 -13.41 -10.66 -5.01
C LEU A 171 -12.75 -9.96 -3.82
N LEU A 172 -12.51 -8.65 -3.91
CA LEU A 172 -11.91 -7.88 -2.83
C LEU A 172 -12.79 -7.85 -1.58
N ASN A 173 -14.12 -7.77 -1.74
CA ASN A 173 -15.07 -7.88 -0.62
C ASN A 173 -15.13 -9.31 -0.06
N SER A 174 -15.16 -10.34 -0.89
CA SER A 174 -15.12 -11.74 -0.43
C SER A 174 -13.86 -12.03 0.37
N ILE A 175 -12.70 -11.55 -0.08
CA ILE A 175 -11.44 -11.68 0.67
C ILE A 175 -11.54 -10.96 2.01
N ARG A 176 -12.11 -9.75 2.03
CA ARG A 176 -12.31 -8.97 3.26
C ARG A 176 -13.20 -9.74 4.25
N ASP A 177 -14.26 -10.36 3.77
CA ASP A 177 -15.19 -11.13 4.60
C ASP A 177 -14.48 -12.35 5.22
N GLU A 178 -13.67 -13.08 4.45
CA GLU A 178 -12.86 -14.18 5.00
C GLU A 178 -11.86 -13.67 6.04
N LEU A 179 -11.15 -12.57 5.75
CA LEU A 179 -10.16 -12.00 6.66
C LEU A 179 -10.81 -11.55 7.97
N ALA A 180 -11.96 -10.85 7.92
CA ALA A 180 -12.65 -10.32 9.10
C ALA A 180 -13.04 -11.40 10.12
N THR A 181 -13.10 -12.68 9.73
CA THR A 181 -13.37 -13.79 10.66
C THR A 181 -12.23 -14.09 11.62
N LYS A 182 -10.97 -13.77 11.26
CA LYS A 182 -9.76 -14.24 11.95
C LYS A 182 -8.64 -13.22 12.03
N TYR A 183 -8.66 -12.19 11.20
CA TYR A 183 -7.59 -11.23 10.99
C TYR A 183 -8.12 -9.81 11.02
N THR A 184 -7.30 -8.88 11.49
CA THR A 184 -7.58 -7.44 11.47
C THR A 184 -7.12 -6.76 10.18
N GLN A 185 -6.40 -7.50 9.33
CA GLN A 185 -5.93 -7.01 8.04
C GLN A 185 -7.11 -6.70 7.11
N LYS A 186 -6.99 -5.61 6.36
CA LYS A 186 -7.88 -5.28 5.25
C LYS A 186 -7.17 -5.52 3.92
N PRO A 187 -7.85 -6.17 2.96
CA PRO A 187 -7.24 -6.39 1.67
C PRO A 187 -7.20 -5.09 0.87
N GLN A 188 -6.14 -4.94 0.10
CA GLN A 188 -5.91 -3.85 -0.82
C GLN A 188 -5.59 -4.42 -2.20
N LEU A 189 -6.06 -3.73 -3.24
CA LEU A 189 -5.75 -4.03 -4.64
C LEU A 189 -4.95 -2.87 -5.21
N SER A 190 -3.75 -3.12 -5.69
CA SER A 190 -2.92 -2.12 -6.40
C SER A 190 -2.71 -2.56 -7.85
N CYS A 191 -2.61 -1.61 -8.78
CA CYS A 191 -2.54 -1.88 -10.23
C CYS A 191 -1.54 -0.96 -10.95
N SER A 192 -0.99 -1.43 -12.09
CA SER A 192 -0.09 -0.64 -12.96
C SER A 192 -0.80 0.40 -13.83
N HIS A 193 -2.12 0.27 -14.01
CA HIS A 193 -2.97 1.16 -14.80
C HIS A 193 -4.37 1.25 -14.17
N PRO A 194 -5.22 2.23 -14.57
CA PRO A 194 -6.60 2.29 -14.13
C PRO A 194 -7.34 0.98 -14.43
N LEU A 195 -8.07 0.48 -13.44
CA LEU A 195 -8.81 -0.76 -13.50
C LEU A 195 -10.30 -0.48 -13.31
N ASN A 196 -11.13 -0.98 -14.24
CA ASN A 196 -12.57 -1.07 -13.99
C ASN A 196 -12.84 -2.27 -13.08
N THR A 197 -13.09 -2.00 -11.80
CA THR A 197 -13.24 -3.04 -10.77
C THR A 197 -14.52 -3.88 -10.92
N ASN A 198 -15.44 -3.50 -11.82
CA ASN A 198 -16.63 -4.29 -12.14
C ASN A 198 -16.37 -5.38 -13.17
N LEU A 199 -15.21 -5.38 -13.82
CA LEU A 199 -14.81 -6.45 -14.73
C LEU A 199 -14.57 -7.75 -13.97
N LEU A 200 -14.81 -8.88 -14.63
CA LEU A 200 -14.54 -10.20 -14.10
C LEU A 200 -13.04 -10.36 -13.81
N PHE A 201 -12.71 -10.86 -12.61
CA PHE A 201 -11.37 -11.29 -12.27
C PHE A 201 -11.06 -12.60 -13.01
N VAL A 202 -9.94 -12.63 -13.72
CA VAL A 202 -9.44 -13.81 -14.44
C VAL A 202 -7.94 -13.98 -14.17
N MET A 203 -7.49 -15.25 -14.17
CA MET A 203 -6.08 -15.65 -14.08
C MET A 203 -5.76 -16.66 -15.17
#